data_AF-A0A8F5C1D4-F1
#
_entry.id   AF-A0A8F5C1D4-F1
#
_cell.length_a   1.000
_cell.length_b   1.000
_cell.length_c   1.000
_cell.angle_alpha   90.00
_cell.angle_beta   90.00
_cell.angle_gamma   90.00
#
_symmetry.space_group_name_H-M   'P 1'
#
loop_
_entity.id
_entity.type
_entity.pdbx_description
1 polymer ?
#
loop_
_entity_poly.entity_id
_entity_poly.type
_entity_poly.pdbx_seq_one_letter_code
_entity_poly.pdbx_strand_id
1 'polypeptide(L)'
;MLTQVILVLMEYINLKPRFYSSEVIASALASYLSGLSSWRTSLPHSTLLYYLRRLSWIKYVVPISGFYAVDETKIMVIKGQYYYVWIVRDVKTGAIPFFMVTSLRSGVH
;
A
#
# COMPACT_ATOMS: atom_id res chain seq x y z
N MET A 1 -5.86 10.64 2.97
CA MET A 1 -5.62 9.50 2.05
C MET A 1 -5.11 8.27 2.79
N LEU A 2 -3.88 8.28 3.36
CA LEU A 2 -3.30 7.08 3.99
C LEU A 2 -4.08 6.56 5.21
N THR A 3 -4.69 7.46 5.98
CA THR A 3 -5.61 7.13 7.10
C THR A 3 -6.81 6.31 6.67
N GLN A 4 -7.45 6.67 5.55
CA GLN A 4 -8.61 5.96 5.01
C GLN A 4 -8.22 4.55 4.53
N VAL A 5 -7.05 4.40 3.90
CA VAL A 5 -6.53 3.09 3.51
C VAL A 5 -6.32 2.19 4.72
N ILE A 6 -5.74 2.72 5.81
CA ILE A 6 -5.54 1.95 7.04
C ILE A 6 -6.87 1.56 7.68
N LEU A 7 -7.88 2.43 7.66
CA LEU A 7 -9.22 2.09 8.17
C LEU A 7 -9.84 0.92 7.39
N VAL A 8 -9.77 0.94 6.06
CA VAL A 8 -10.26 -0.17 5.23
C VAL A 8 -9.51 -1.47 5.53
N LEU A 9 -8.20 -1.41 5.73
CA LEU A 9 -7.41 -2.58 6.13
C LEU A 9 -7.80 -3.10 7.51
N MET A 10 -8.04 -2.20 8.48
CA MET A 10 -8.50 -2.59 9.82
C MET A 10 -9.89 -3.24 9.77
N GLU A 11 -10.80 -2.72 8.95
CA GLU A 11 -12.13 -3.28 8.71
C GLU A 11 -12.05 -4.66 8.05
N TYR A 12 -11.18 -4.82 7.04
CA TYR A 12 -10.94 -6.09 6.36
C TYR A 12 -10.51 -7.22 7.32
N ILE A 13 -9.72 -6.90 8.36
CA ILE A 13 -9.28 -7.88 9.38
C ILE A 13 -10.35 -8.09 10.46
N ASN A 14 -11.46 -7.35 10.43
CA ASN A 14 -12.40 -7.25 11.55
C ASN A 14 -11.69 -6.83 12.85
N LEU A 15 -10.73 -5.91 12.74
CA LEU A 15 -9.98 -5.42 13.90
C LEU A 15 -10.88 -4.52 14.74
N LYS A 16 -11.32 -5.04 15.90
CA LYS A 16 -12.10 -4.28 16.89
C LYS A 16 -11.19 -3.78 18.01
N PRO A 17 -10.68 -2.53 17.96
CA PRO A 17 -9.89 -1.96 19.04
C PRO A 17 -10.75 -1.75 20.29
N ARG A 18 -10.18 -1.98 21.47
CA ARG A 18 -10.90 -1.91 22.76
C ARG A 18 -10.79 -0.55 23.45
N PHE A 19 -9.60 0.07 23.39
CA PHE A 19 -9.27 1.25 24.19
C PHE A 19 -9.24 2.55 23.39
N TYR A 20 -9.05 2.47 22.09
CA TYR A 20 -8.94 3.63 21.20
C TYR A 20 -9.92 3.46 20.04
N SER A 21 -10.42 4.57 19.49
CA SER A 21 -11.20 4.53 18.27
C SER A 21 -10.33 4.08 17.09
N SER A 22 -10.95 3.44 16.10
CA SER A 22 -10.28 3.01 14.87
C SER A 22 -9.62 4.18 14.15
N GLU A 23 -10.25 5.35 14.17
CA GLU A 23 -9.75 6.59 13.57
C GLU A 23 -8.45 7.09 14.23
N VAL A 24 -8.38 7.06 15.57
CA VAL A 24 -7.17 7.44 16.32
C VAL A 24 -6.03 6.50 16.01
N ILE A 25 -6.30 5.20 15.89
CA ILE A 25 -5.27 4.21 15.51
C ILE A 25 -4.81 4.41 14.07
N ALA A 26 -5.75 4.59 13.14
CA ALA A 26 -5.42 4.78 11.74
C ALA A 26 -4.62 6.07 11.50
N SER A 27 -4.95 7.16 12.20
CA SER A 27 -4.20 8.42 12.14
C SER A 27 -2.80 8.32 12.77
N ALA A 28 -2.67 7.65 13.92
CA ALA A 28 -1.36 7.39 14.54
C ALA A 28 -0.45 6.51 13.67
N LEU A 29 -1.00 5.48 13.02
CA LEU A 29 -0.26 4.65 12.09
C LEU A 29 0.10 5.40 10.80
N ALA A 30 -0.82 6.22 10.28
CA ALA A 30 -0.55 7.01 9.09
C ALA A 30 0.57 8.02 9.32
N SER A 31 0.55 8.69 10.47
CA SER A 31 1.61 9.62 10.87
C SER A 31 2.95 8.89 11.01
N TYR A 32 2.98 7.74 11.69
CA TYR A 32 4.20 6.92 11.81
C TYR A 32 4.74 6.45 10.46
N LEU A 33 3.89 5.94 9.56
CA LEU A 33 4.29 5.49 8.22
C LEU A 33 4.73 6.66 7.31
N SER A 34 4.22 7.87 7.56
CA SER A 34 4.70 9.08 6.89
C SER A 34 6.03 9.61 7.42
N GLY A 35 6.66 8.91 8.36
CA GLY A 35 7.99 9.23 8.88
C GLY A 35 8.01 10.07 10.17
N LEU A 36 6.86 10.30 10.81
CA LEU A 36 6.84 10.94 12.13
C LEU A 36 7.36 9.97 13.20
N SER A 37 8.07 10.52 14.19
CA SER A 37 8.55 9.70 15.32
C SER A 37 7.36 9.13 16.10
N SER A 38 7.51 7.92 16.61
CA SER A 38 6.47 7.24 17.39
C SER A 38 6.01 8.05 18.61
N TRP A 39 6.92 8.81 19.21
CA TRP A 39 6.68 9.70 20.35
C TRP A 39 5.80 10.91 20.03
N ARG A 40 5.64 11.27 18.75
CA ARG A 40 4.79 12.38 18.30
C ARG A 40 3.40 11.93 17.84
N THR A 41 3.10 10.64 17.94
CA THR A 41 1.78 10.10 17.62
C THR A 41 0.86 10.18 18.82
N SER A 42 -0.46 10.12 18.59
CA SER A 42 -1.47 10.12 19.65
C SER A 42 -1.50 8.83 20.48
N LEU A 43 -0.69 7.82 20.14
CA LEU A 43 -0.65 6.52 20.79
C LEU A 43 0.69 6.26 21.47
N PRO A 44 0.69 5.48 22.58
CA PRO A 44 1.92 4.94 23.14
C PRO A 44 2.67 4.10 22.09
N HIS A 45 4.01 4.16 22.12
CA HIS A 45 4.85 3.46 21.16
C HIS A 45 4.57 1.94 21.09
N SER A 46 4.34 1.30 22.24
CA SER A 46 4.01 -0.14 22.32
C SER A 46 2.67 -0.46 21.64
N THR A 47 1.65 0.35 21.86
CA THR A 47 0.33 0.22 21.23
C THR A 47 0.42 0.40 19.71
N LEU A 48 1.20 1.38 19.27
CA LEU A 48 1.43 1.64 17.85
C LEU A 48 2.11 0.44 17.17
N LEU A 49 3.19 -0.07 17.75
CA LEU A 49 3.90 -1.24 17.22
C LEU A 49 3.03 -2.50 17.23
N TYR A 50 2.17 -2.68 18.23
CA TYR A 50 1.23 -3.78 18.29
C TYR A 50 0.30 -3.79 17.07
N TYR A 51 -0.34 -2.65 16.77
CA TYR A 51 -1.24 -2.55 15.62
C TYR A 51 -0.49 -2.62 14.29
N LEU A 52 0.71 -2.04 14.21
CA LEU A 52 1.56 -2.13 13.02
C LEU A 52 1.90 -3.59 12.69
N ARG A 53 2.33 -4.38 13.68
CA ARG A 53 2.58 -5.83 13.50
C ARG A 53 1.32 -6.57 13.11
N ARG A 54 0.18 -6.23 13.70
CA ARG A 54 -1.08 -6.89 13.37
C ARG A 54 -1.52 -6.61 11.94
N LEU A 55 -1.28 -5.41 11.43
CA LEU A 55 -1.48 -5.07 10.02
C LEU A 55 -0.45 -5.72 9.10
N SER A 56 0.80 -5.93 9.55
CA SER A 56 1.83 -6.57 8.72
C SER A 56 1.59 -8.07 8.52
N TRP A 57 0.77 -8.70 9.37
CA TRP A 57 0.38 -10.10 9.25
C TRP A 57 -0.76 -10.30 8.24
N ILE A 58 -1.32 -9.22 7.69
CA ILE A 58 -2.29 -9.32 6.60
C ILE A 58 -1.57 -9.85 5.37
N LYS A 59 -1.81 -11.12 5.06
CA LYS A 59 -1.65 -11.61 3.69
C LYS A 59 -2.85 -11.07 2.92
N TYR A 60 -2.68 -9.89 2.30
CA TYR A 60 -3.69 -9.37 1.40
C TYR A 60 -3.68 -10.26 0.17
N VAL A 61 -4.47 -11.33 0.22
CA VAL A 61 -4.71 -12.19 -0.93
C VAL A 61 -5.68 -11.41 -1.80
N VAL A 62 -5.13 -10.59 -2.68
CA VAL A 62 -5.89 -10.12 -3.84
C VAL A 62 -6.34 -11.39 -4.56
N PRO A 63 -7.65 -11.60 -4.80
CA PRO A 63 -8.10 -12.68 -5.65
C PRO A 63 -7.63 -12.36 -7.06
N ILE A 64 -6.45 -12.86 -7.42
CA ILE A 64 -5.87 -12.60 -8.72
C ILE A 64 -6.36 -13.70 -9.65
N SER A 65 -7.00 -13.31 -10.76
CA SER A 65 -7.54 -14.27 -11.72
C SER A 65 -6.47 -14.98 -12.56
N GLY A 66 -5.23 -14.49 -12.51
CA GLY A 66 -4.09 -14.98 -13.29
C GLY A 66 -4.01 -14.38 -14.70
N PHE A 67 -5.01 -13.61 -15.11
CA PHE A 67 -5.01 -12.88 -16.38
C PHE A 67 -4.61 -11.43 -16.14
N TYR A 68 -3.38 -11.08 -16.53
CA TYR A 68 -2.85 -9.75 -16.29
C TYR A 68 -2.80 -8.91 -17.56
N ALA A 69 -3.09 -7.63 -17.42
CA ALA A 69 -2.77 -6.60 -18.40
C ALA A 69 -1.66 -5.71 -17.83
N VAL A 70 -0.74 -5.29 -18.69
CA VAL A 70 0.30 -4.33 -18.34
C VAL A 70 -0.07 -3.00 -18.97
N ASP A 71 -0.41 -2.03 -18.14
CA ASP A 71 -0.56 -0.65 -18.58
C ASP A 71 0.82 0.02 -18.50
N GLU A 72 1.36 0.37 -19.66
CA GLU A 72 2.64 1.07 -19.77
C GLU A 72 2.40 2.57 -19.92
N THR A 73 3.05 3.39 -19.08
CA THR A 73 3.03 4.84 -19.21
C THR A 73 4.45 5.38 -19.24
N LYS A 74 4.76 6.18 -20.26
CA LYS A 74 6.03 6.90 -20.41
C LYS A 74 6.08 8.08 -19.44
N ILE A 75 7.08 8.15 -18.58
CA ILE A 75 7.13 9.15 -17.49
C ILE A 75 8.25 10.15 -17.66
N MET A 76 9.45 9.73 -18.08
CA MET A 76 10.60 10.63 -18.07
C MET A 76 11.65 10.26 -19.11
N VAL A 77 12.44 11.27 -19.52
CA VAL A 77 13.67 11.10 -20.28
C VAL A 77 14.83 11.57 -19.42
N ILE A 78 15.78 10.68 -19.11
CA ILE A 78 16.99 11.04 -18.36
C ILE A 78 18.19 10.69 -19.24
N LYS A 79 19.01 11.69 -19.56
CA LYS A 79 20.22 11.52 -20.41
C LYS A 79 19.93 10.80 -21.75
N GLY A 80 18.78 11.08 -22.35
CA GLY A 80 18.35 10.47 -23.62
C GLY A 80 17.73 9.08 -23.52
N GLN A 81 17.67 8.47 -22.32
CA GLN A 81 16.98 7.20 -22.09
C GLN A 81 15.55 7.43 -21.61
N TYR A 82 14.61 6.69 -22.20
CA TYR A 82 13.21 6.71 -21.81
C TYR A 82 12.95 5.77 -20.64
N TYR A 83 12.19 6.26 -19.66
CA TYR A 83 11.69 5.47 -18.55
C TYR A 83 10.17 5.36 -18.61
N TYR A 84 9.70 4.16 -18.36
CA TYR A 84 8.31 3.75 -18.36
C TYR A 84 7.96 3.22 -16.98
N VAL A 85 6.73 3.48 -16.54
CA VAL A 85 6.13 2.70 -15.45
C VAL A 85 5.24 1.65 -16.06
N TRP A 86 5.45 0.43 -15.61
CA TRP A 86 4.57 -0.70 -15.88
C TRP A 86 3.68 -0.88 -14.67
N ILE A 87 2.38 -0.82 -14.89
CA ILE A 87 1.38 -1.16 -13.88
C ILE A 87 0.76 -2.48 -14.32
N VAL A 88 1.03 -3.54 -13.58
CA VAL A 88 0.42 -4.85 -13.82
C VAL A 88 -0.90 -4.86 -13.08
N ARG A 89 -1.99 -5.00 -13.82
CA ARG A 89 -3.34 -5.13 -13.26
C ARG A 89 -3.94 -6.49 -13.61
N ASP A 90 -4.65 -7.08 -12.68
CA ASP A 90 -5.49 -8.24 -12.95
C ASP A 90 -6.73 -7.79 -13.75
N VAL A 91 -6.97 -8.38 -14.92
CA VAL A 91 -8.00 -7.93 -15.86
C VAL A 91 -9.40 -8.10 -15.28
N LYS A 92 -9.62 -9.17 -14.51
CA LYS A 92 -10.95 -9.48 -13.97
C LYS A 92 -11.28 -8.69 -12.71
N THR A 93 -10.32 -8.52 -11.81
CA THR A 93 -10.56 -7.83 -10.52
C THR A 93 -10.17 -6.37 -10.52
N GLY A 94 -9.39 -5.92 -11.51
CA GLY A 94 -8.84 -4.56 -11.57
C GLY A 94 -7.76 -4.29 -10.52
N ALA A 95 -7.40 -5.27 -9.70
CA ALA A 95 -6.41 -5.11 -8.66
C ALA A 95 -5.00 -4.99 -9.26
N ILE A 96 -4.15 -4.19 -8.63
CA ILE A 96 -2.76 -3.95 -9.05
C ILE A 96 -1.84 -4.77 -8.15
N PRO A 97 -1.43 -5.99 -8.54
CA PRO A 97 -0.49 -6.79 -7.77
C PRO A 97 0.94 -6.22 -7.78
N PHE A 98 1.31 -5.50 -8.84
CA PHE A 98 2.70 -5.12 -9.06
C PHE A 98 2.82 -3.87 -9.93
N PHE A 99 3.81 -3.03 -9.64
CA PHE A 99 4.23 -1.96 -10.52
C PHE A 99 5.75 -1.78 -10.45
N MET A 100 6.36 -1.34 -11.55
CA MET A 100 7.78 -1.04 -11.58
C MET A 100 8.11 0.12 -12.53
N VAL A 101 9.22 0.80 -12.26
CA VAL A 101 9.83 1.75 -13.19
C VAL A 101 10.94 1.00 -13.95
N THR A 102 10.92 1.06 -15.26
CA THR A 102 11.92 0.39 -16.11
C THR A 102 12.22 1.23 -17.35
N SER A 103 13.41 1.04 -17.93
CA SER A 103 13.76 1.60 -19.23
C SER A 103 13.28 0.73 -20.41
N LEU A 104 12.78 -0.47 -20.13
CA LEU A 104 12.29 -1.42 -21.12
C LEU A 104 10.82 -1.15 -21.47
N ARG A 105 10.43 -1.42 -22.72
CA ARG A 105 9.03 -1.44 -23.15
C ARG A 105 8.39 -2.80 -22.91
N SER A 106 7.12 -2.78 -22.52
CA SER A 106 6.31 -3.98 -22.39
C SER A 106 6.21 -4.67 -23.76
N GLY A 107 6.48 -5.99 -23.79
CA GLY A 107 6.49 -6.78 -25.03
C GLY A 107 7.86 -6.97 -25.70
N VAL A 108 8.94 -6.38 -25.19
CA VAL A 108 10.30 -6.67 -25.63
C VAL A 108 10.91 -7.71 -24.69
N HIS A 109 10.74 -8.99 -25.06
CA HIS A 109 11.45 -10.13 -24.47
C HIS A 109 12.58 -10.57 -25.41
#